data_AF-A0A2K9ZF28-F1
#
_entry.id   AF-A0A2K9ZF28-F1
#
_cell.length_a   1.000
_cell.length_b   1.000
_cell.length_c   1.000
_cell.angle_alpha   90.00
_cell.angle_beta   90.00
_cell.angle_gamma   90.00
#
_symmetry.space_group_name_H-M   'P 1'
#
loop_
_entity.id
_entity.type
_entity.pdbx_description
1 polymer ?
#
loop_
_entity_poly.entity_id
_entity_poly.type
_entity_poly.pdbx_seq_one_letter_code
_entity_poly.pdbx_strand_id
1 'polypeptide(L)'
;MRRKPTEPEILAEIASTSLRQHVGGAAGGKGYHFQDLVAVARILECGSTCLGIGDSPLITQEKRGSKTDDLHMDWPEGSFSRRYQIKSEEELGWDTNLQKQFIVEHRKDPHAELVLTVHRMDLAEKLKIERHDYELSFVTVNHVSIALRHNPHHNREICRLIDSVSLVPAHPTFFASIWHHIYSVWIHDWERKGDLLELFEDLSRTSRYIISSLKAPSNETNDLVWLLNETMKGKLHFAADSETLVVTGRQGRTLVPLPVLMSAVDDGFWNDFPQDPWEFWDAIGGFGIDEDCDDEYYDSVD
;
A
#
# COMPACT_ATOMS: atom_id res chain seq x y z
N MET A 1 -36.99 31.86 -0.95
CA MET A 1 -35.52 31.79 -0.96
C MET A 1 -35.07 31.10 0.32
N ARG A 2 -34.50 29.88 0.25
CA ARG A 2 -33.89 29.24 1.42
C ARG A 2 -32.50 29.87 1.62
N ARG A 3 -32.22 30.36 2.83
CA ARG A 3 -30.94 30.96 3.20
C ARG A 3 -29.83 29.91 3.04
N LYS A 4 -28.72 30.24 2.39
CA LYS A 4 -27.54 29.35 2.35
C LYS A 4 -27.08 29.12 3.81
N PRO A 5 -26.91 27.87 4.24
CA PRO A 5 -26.46 27.56 5.59
C PRO A 5 -25.06 28.13 5.82
N THR A 6 -24.82 28.60 7.03
CA THR A 6 -23.53 29.16 7.45
C THR A 6 -22.53 28.04 7.74
N GLU A 7 -21.24 28.33 7.62
CA GLU A 7 -20.17 27.36 7.89
C GLU A 7 -20.28 26.68 9.27
N PRO A 8 -20.66 27.37 10.37
CA PRO A 8 -20.89 26.72 11.67
C PRO A 8 -22.07 25.74 11.67
N GLU A 9 -23.15 26.04 10.94
CA GLU A 9 -24.34 25.17 10.83
C GLU A 9 -24.00 23.90 10.04
N ILE A 10 -23.20 24.05 8.98
CA ILE A 10 -22.68 22.94 8.18
C ILE A 10 -21.78 22.04 9.05
N LEU A 11 -20.89 22.63 9.85
CA LEU A 11 -19.98 21.89 10.74
C LEU A 11 -20.73 21.12 11.83
N ALA A 12 -21.81 21.68 12.39
CA ALA A 12 -22.64 21.02 13.39
C ALA A 12 -23.43 19.83 12.82
N GLU A 13 -23.98 19.98 11.62
CA GLU A 13 -24.72 18.92 10.90
C GLU A 13 -23.81 17.74 10.53
N ILE A 14 -22.59 18.03 10.07
CA ILE A 14 -21.59 17.01 9.73
C ILE A 14 -21.10 16.30 10.99
N ALA A 15 -20.80 17.01 12.08
CA ALA A 15 -20.37 16.39 13.35
C ALA A 15 -21.43 15.42 13.91
N SER A 16 -22.70 15.80 13.85
CA SER A 16 -23.85 14.96 14.21
C SER A 16 -23.92 13.67 13.37
N THR A 17 -23.56 13.75 12.09
CA THR A 17 -23.69 12.63 11.14
C THR A 17 -22.48 11.68 11.20
N SER A 18 -21.26 12.20 11.31
CA SER A 18 -20.04 11.40 11.53
C SER A 18 -20.15 10.57 12.83
N LEU A 19 -20.76 11.14 13.88
CA LEU A 19 -21.03 10.39 15.12
C LEU A 19 -21.98 9.21 14.91
N ARG A 20 -22.93 9.30 13.96
CA ARG A 20 -23.87 8.23 13.64
C ARG A 20 -23.23 7.14 12.77
N GLN A 21 -22.28 7.48 11.90
CA GLN A 21 -21.54 6.51 11.10
C GLN A 21 -20.69 5.56 11.97
N HIS A 22 -20.08 6.07 13.05
CA HIS A 22 -19.35 5.24 14.03
C HIS A 22 -20.22 4.23 14.80
N VAL A 23 -21.55 4.36 14.80
CA VAL A 23 -22.46 3.56 15.66
C VAL A 23 -23.22 2.46 14.87
N GLY A 24 -23.10 2.42 13.53
CA GLY A 24 -23.85 1.52 12.64
C GLY A 24 -23.29 0.09 12.49
N GLY A 25 -23.06 -0.62 13.61
CA GLY A 25 -22.27 -1.86 13.71
C GLY A 25 -22.78 -3.16 13.04
N ALA A 26 -23.69 -3.15 12.07
CA ALA A 26 -24.13 -4.40 11.38
C ALA A 26 -24.21 -4.30 9.85
N ALA A 27 -24.61 -3.16 9.30
CA ALA A 27 -24.35 -2.82 7.88
C ALA A 27 -22.90 -2.37 7.66
N GLY A 28 -22.24 -1.89 8.73
CA GLY A 28 -20.87 -1.42 8.73
C GLY A 28 -19.83 -2.49 8.38
N GLY A 29 -20.02 -3.77 8.73
CA GLY A 29 -18.96 -4.77 8.55
C GLY A 29 -18.45 -4.88 7.11
N LYS A 30 -19.34 -4.96 6.12
CA LYS A 30 -18.94 -5.04 4.70
C LYS A 30 -18.34 -3.73 4.16
N GLY A 31 -18.77 -2.60 4.70
CA GLY A 31 -18.29 -1.29 4.30
C GLY A 31 -16.90 -0.99 4.83
N TYR A 32 -16.67 -1.28 6.12
CA TYR A 32 -15.37 -1.15 6.77
C TYR A 32 -14.32 -2.06 6.11
N HIS A 33 -14.63 -3.34 5.88
CA HIS A 33 -13.72 -4.25 5.18
C HIS A 33 -13.33 -3.75 3.76
N PHE A 34 -14.26 -3.12 3.02
CA PHE A 34 -13.93 -2.54 1.72
C PHE A 34 -13.03 -1.30 1.84
N GLN A 35 -13.32 -0.43 2.83
CA GLN A 35 -12.54 0.78 3.08
C GLN A 35 -11.10 0.45 3.46
N ASP A 36 -10.91 -0.48 4.39
CA ASP A 36 -9.62 -0.91 4.89
C ASP A 36 -8.74 -1.50 3.77
N LEU A 37 -9.34 -2.32 2.92
CA LEU A 37 -8.64 -2.97 1.81
C LEU A 37 -8.25 -2.00 0.71
N VAL A 38 -9.15 -1.07 0.35
CA VAL A 38 -8.82 0.02 -0.57
C VAL A 38 -7.71 0.89 0.02
N ALA A 39 -7.75 1.17 1.33
CA ALA A 39 -6.71 1.94 1.99
C ALA A 39 -5.35 1.24 1.91
N VAL A 40 -5.29 -0.07 2.16
CA VAL A 40 -4.07 -0.87 1.98
C VAL A 40 -3.57 -0.83 0.54
N ALA A 41 -4.44 -1.01 -0.45
CA ALA A 41 -4.06 -0.93 -1.85
C ALA A 41 -3.42 0.44 -2.18
N ARG A 42 -4.01 1.54 -1.70
CA ARG A 42 -3.45 2.90 -1.89
C ARG A 42 -2.13 3.09 -1.16
N ILE A 43 -1.99 2.57 0.07
CA ILE A 43 -0.74 2.61 0.83
C ILE A 43 0.37 1.86 0.06
N LEU A 44 0.08 0.68 -0.47
CA LEU A 44 1.01 -0.12 -1.25
C LEU A 44 1.38 0.56 -2.58
N GLU A 45 0.41 1.11 -3.32
CA GLU A 45 0.66 1.95 -4.49
C GLU A 45 1.60 3.09 -4.15
N CYS A 46 1.36 3.78 -3.05
CA CYS A 46 2.21 4.88 -2.63
C CYS A 46 3.63 4.40 -2.29
N GLY A 47 3.75 3.35 -1.46
CA GLY A 47 5.03 2.73 -1.11
C GLY A 47 5.84 2.31 -2.33
N SER A 48 5.19 1.74 -3.35
CA SER A 48 5.83 1.33 -4.61
C SER A 48 6.43 2.51 -5.41
N THR A 49 5.93 3.73 -5.16
CA THR A 49 6.35 4.94 -5.87
C THR A 49 7.34 5.81 -5.10
N CYS A 50 7.59 5.53 -3.82
CA CYS A 50 8.53 6.30 -3.02
C CYS A 50 9.98 5.91 -3.35
N LEU A 51 10.88 6.89 -3.51
CA LEU A 51 12.28 6.66 -3.90
C LEU A 51 13.28 6.76 -2.73
N GLY A 52 12.81 7.07 -1.52
CA GLY A 52 13.63 7.19 -0.31
C GLY A 52 12.93 7.98 0.80
N ILE A 53 13.61 8.17 1.94
CA ILE A 53 13.04 8.76 3.18
C ILE A 53 12.39 10.14 2.96
N GLY A 54 12.97 10.97 2.09
CA GLY A 54 12.43 12.30 1.78
C GLY A 54 11.11 12.30 0.99
N ASP A 55 10.74 11.17 0.38
CA ASP A 55 9.55 11.01 -0.44
C ASP A 55 8.44 10.19 0.26
N SER A 56 8.61 9.82 1.54
CA SER A 56 7.59 9.05 2.28
C SER A 56 6.43 9.92 2.72
N PRO A 57 5.17 9.60 2.39
CA PRO A 57 4.07 10.23 3.11
C PRO A 57 4.05 9.79 4.58
N LEU A 58 3.63 10.71 5.45
CA LEU A 58 3.01 10.38 6.71
C LEU A 58 1.61 9.84 6.42
N ILE A 59 1.40 8.57 6.76
CA ILE A 59 0.11 7.88 6.57
C ILE A 59 -0.72 8.05 7.85
N THR A 60 -1.98 8.47 7.71
CA THR A 60 -2.93 8.54 8.82
C THR A 60 -4.31 8.06 8.37
N GLN A 61 -4.83 7.03 9.01
CA GLN A 61 -6.23 6.63 8.91
C GLN A 61 -7.05 7.30 10.01
N GLU A 62 -8.33 7.59 9.75
CA GLU A 62 -9.26 8.17 10.72
C GLU A 62 -8.72 9.43 11.44
N LYS A 63 -8.10 10.34 10.66
CA LYS A 63 -7.44 11.54 11.20
C LYS A 63 -8.45 12.42 11.94
N ARG A 64 -8.38 12.45 13.28
CA ARG A 64 -9.25 13.25 14.14
C ARG A 64 -9.39 14.70 13.63
N GLY A 65 -10.60 15.07 13.21
CA GLY A 65 -10.94 16.43 12.78
C GLY A 65 -10.87 16.67 11.26
N SER A 66 -10.44 15.68 10.46
CA SER A 66 -10.72 15.66 9.02
C SER A 66 -12.19 15.33 8.77
N LYS A 67 -12.68 15.66 7.57
CA LYS A 67 -14.02 15.31 7.10
C LYS A 67 -14.00 14.30 5.95
N THR A 68 -12.81 13.99 5.44
CA THR A 68 -12.48 12.89 4.53
C THR A 68 -11.66 11.88 5.33
N ASP A 69 -12.34 11.10 6.17
CA ASP A 69 -11.72 10.38 7.29
C ASP A 69 -11.05 9.06 6.92
N ASP A 70 -11.14 8.60 5.67
CA ASP A 70 -10.81 7.22 5.36
C ASP A 70 -9.27 7.01 5.22
N LEU A 71 -8.52 7.89 4.52
CA LEU A 71 -7.05 7.79 4.45
C LEU A 71 -6.38 9.11 4.06
N HIS A 72 -5.35 9.51 4.81
CA HIS A 72 -4.51 10.69 4.55
C HIS A 72 -3.07 10.27 4.28
N MET A 73 -2.48 10.86 3.25
CA MET A 73 -1.07 10.72 2.91
C MET A 73 -0.47 12.12 2.79
N ASP A 74 0.32 12.52 3.78
CA ASP A 74 0.91 13.86 3.86
C ASP A 74 2.41 13.77 3.61
N TRP A 75 2.93 14.31 2.51
CA TRP A 75 4.36 14.27 2.21
C TRP A 75 5.16 15.25 3.08
N PRO A 76 6.46 14.98 3.30
CA PRO A 76 7.32 15.84 4.08
C PRO A 76 7.35 17.26 3.51
N GLU A 77 7.61 18.22 4.40
CA GLU A 77 7.71 19.65 4.08
C GLU A 77 6.40 20.27 3.57
N GLY A 78 5.26 19.58 3.72
CA GLY A 78 3.94 20.08 3.30
C GLY A 78 3.83 20.30 1.79
N SER A 79 4.70 19.66 1.02
CA SER A 79 4.81 19.82 -0.44
C SER A 79 3.60 19.27 -1.19
N PHE A 80 2.98 18.22 -0.64
CA PHE A 80 1.86 17.52 -1.26
C PHE A 80 1.06 16.75 -0.21
N SER A 81 -0.27 16.72 -0.35
CA SER A 81 -1.16 15.91 0.46
C SER A 81 -2.16 15.22 -0.46
N ARG A 82 -2.50 13.97 -0.15
CA ARG A 82 -3.57 13.23 -0.81
C ARG A 82 -4.52 12.69 0.24
N ARG A 83 -5.81 12.95 0.05
CA ARG A 83 -6.87 12.58 0.99
C ARG A 83 -7.93 11.76 0.27
N TYR A 84 -8.14 10.55 0.77
CA TYR A 84 -9.11 9.62 0.22
C TYR A 84 -10.36 9.60 1.09
N GLN A 85 -11.50 9.57 0.41
CA GLN A 85 -12.78 9.19 0.96
C GLN A 85 -13.26 7.96 0.18
N ILE A 86 -13.52 6.86 0.88
CA ILE A 86 -13.80 5.54 0.33
C ILE A 86 -15.22 5.15 0.74
N LYS A 87 -16.08 4.84 -0.22
CA LYS A 87 -17.51 4.55 0.03
C LYS A 87 -17.97 3.30 -0.71
N SER A 88 -18.70 2.45 0.00
CA SER A 88 -19.33 1.22 -0.52
C SER A 88 -20.85 1.32 -0.62
N GLU A 89 -21.42 2.52 -0.49
CA GLU A 89 -22.86 2.76 -0.56
C GLU A 89 -23.39 2.60 -1.99
N GLU A 90 -24.57 1.98 -2.13
CA GLU A 90 -25.19 1.68 -3.44
C GLU A 90 -25.79 2.92 -4.12
N GLU A 91 -26.35 3.84 -3.32
CA GLU A 91 -27.05 5.04 -3.78
C GLU A 91 -26.32 6.31 -3.32
N LEU A 92 -25.06 6.46 -3.75
CA LEU A 92 -24.27 7.66 -3.46
C LEU A 92 -24.57 8.78 -4.47
N GLY A 93 -24.64 10.02 -3.99
CA GLY A 93 -24.85 11.21 -4.82
C GLY A 93 -24.13 12.42 -4.25
N TRP A 94 -23.87 13.42 -5.10
CA TRP A 94 -23.30 14.70 -4.65
C TRP A 94 -24.29 15.59 -3.91
N ASP A 95 -25.58 15.33 -4.05
CA ASP A 95 -26.64 15.98 -3.27
C ASP A 95 -26.67 15.55 -1.79
N THR A 96 -25.77 14.65 -1.39
CA THR A 96 -25.58 14.20 0.00
C THR A 96 -24.57 15.07 0.76
N ASN A 97 -24.34 14.74 2.04
CA ASN A 97 -23.30 15.39 2.86
C ASN A 97 -21.87 15.24 2.29
N LEU A 98 -21.66 14.32 1.35
CA LEU A 98 -20.41 14.09 0.65
C LEU A 98 -19.85 15.36 -0.01
N GLN A 99 -20.71 16.14 -0.68
CA GLN A 99 -20.29 17.41 -1.28
C GLN A 99 -19.77 18.38 -0.24
N LYS A 100 -20.49 18.55 0.87
CA LYS A 100 -20.09 19.47 1.94
C LYS A 100 -18.74 19.06 2.55
N GLN A 101 -18.49 17.76 2.73
CA GLN A 101 -17.23 17.24 3.24
C GLN A 101 -16.06 17.65 2.34
N PHE A 102 -16.15 17.40 1.03
CA PHE A 102 -15.09 17.78 0.09
C PHE A 102 -14.88 19.29 -0.03
N ILE A 103 -15.96 20.11 -0.04
CA ILE A 103 -15.84 21.57 -0.07
C ILE A 103 -15.12 22.09 1.18
N VAL A 104 -15.47 21.57 2.36
CA VAL A 104 -14.81 21.97 3.62
C VAL A 104 -13.35 21.54 3.63
N GLU A 105 -13.05 20.32 3.19
CA GLU A 105 -11.67 19.83 3.15
C GLU A 105 -10.81 20.65 2.18
N HIS A 106 -11.32 20.94 0.98
CA HIS A 106 -10.63 21.76 -0.01
C HIS A 106 -10.39 23.20 0.48
N ARG A 107 -11.30 23.77 1.28
CA ARG A 107 -11.09 25.10 1.88
C ARG A 107 -10.02 25.08 2.98
N LYS A 108 -9.94 24.00 3.75
CA LYS A 108 -8.94 23.82 4.79
C LYS A 108 -7.55 23.56 4.20
N ASP A 109 -7.49 22.78 3.13
CA ASP A 109 -6.25 22.48 2.40
C ASP A 109 -6.50 22.50 0.88
N PRO A 110 -6.34 23.65 0.23
CA PRO A 110 -6.54 23.80 -1.20
C PRO A 110 -5.53 23.05 -2.06
N HIS A 111 -4.39 22.65 -1.48
CA HIS A 111 -3.30 21.98 -2.18
C HIS A 111 -3.40 20.45 -2.12
N ALA A 112 -4.27 19.92 -1.25
CA ALA A 112 -4.52 18.49 -1.16
C ALA A 112 -5.25 17.96 -2.41
N GLU A 113 -4.77 16.85 -2.96
CA GLU A 113 -5.50 16.05 -3.93
C GLU A 113 -6.62 15.29 -3.20
N LEU A 114 -7.88 15.63 -3.52
CA LEU A 114 -9.05 15.01 -2.92
C LEU A 114 -9.60 13.91 -3.82
N VAL A 115 -9.68 12.69 -3.29
CA VAL A 115 -10.04 11.48 -4.05
C VAL A 115 -11.25 10.80 -3.43
N LEU A 116 -12.33 10.64 -4.20
CA LEU A 116 -13.44 9.76 -3.87
C LEU A 116 -13.22 8.39 -4.53
N THR A 117 -13.21 7.31 -3.76
CA THR A 117 -13.20 5.94 -4.29
C THR A 117 -14.53 5.26 -4.00
N VAL A 118 -15.20 4.76 -5.03
CA VAL A 118 -16.45 4.01 -4.90
C VAL A 118 -16.33 2.59 -5.44
N HIS A 119 -17.21 1.71 -4.97
CA HIS A 119 -17.12 0.29 -5.27
C HIS A 119 -17.76 -0.16 -6.60
N ARG A 120 -18.51 0.75 -7.25
CA ARG A 120 -19.28 0.51 -8.47
C ARG A 120 -18.81 1.41 -9.60
N MET A 121 -18.54 0.81 -10.75
CA MET A 121 -18.00 1.53 -11.91
C MET A 121 -19.01 2.53 -12.49
N ASP A 122 -20.26 2.11 -12.64
CA ASP A 122 -21.34 2.96 -13.15
C ASP A 122 -21.61 4.17 -12.25
N LEU A 123 -21.56 3.95 -10.93
CA LEU A 123 -21.64 5.01 -9.93
C LEU A 123 -20.44 5.98 -10.02
N ALA A 124 -19.22 5.47 -10.18
CA ALA A 124 -18.03 6.30 -10.33
C ALA A 124 -18.12 7.19 -11.58
N GLU A 125 -18.57 6.62 -12.71
CA GLU A 125 -18.77 7.34 -13.96
C GLU A 125 -19.82 8.44 -13.81
N LYS A 126 -20.97 8.11 -13.21
CA LYS A 126 -22.03 9.08 -12.91
C LYS A 126 -21.50 10.24 -12.07
N LEU A 127 -20.87 9.94 -10.93
CA LEU A 127 -20.33 10.96 -10.03
C LEU A 127 -19.23 11.80 -10.72
N LYS A 128 -18.40 11.20 -11.55
CA LYS A 128 -17.36 11.91 -12.31
C LYS A 128 -17.94 12.91 -13.31
N ILE A 129 -19.06 12.58 -13.95
CA ILE A 129 -19.76 13.48 -14.89
C ILE A 129 -20.42 14.62 -14.11
N GLU A 130 -21.17 14.28 -13.06
CA GLU A 130 -21.99 15.24 -12.33
C GLU A 130 -21.18 16.21 -11.46
N ARG A 131 -19.93 15.87 -11.07
CA ARG A 131 -19.15 16.64 -10.06
C ARG A 131 -19.03 18.14 -10.36
N HIS A 132 -19.05 18.52 -11.64
CA HIS A 132 -18.94 19.92 -12.05
C HIS A 132 -20.18 20.73 -11.67
N ASP A 133 -21.37 20.12 -11.74
CA ASP A 133 -22.65 20.75 -11.38
C ASP A 133 -22.75 21.01 -9.87
N TYR A 134 -21.89 20.36 -9.09
CA TYR A 134 -21.86 20.44 -7.62
C TYR A 134 -20.63 21.20 -7.09
N GLU A 135 -19.91 21.96 -7.92
CA GLU A 135 -18.71 22.71 -7.54
C GLU A 135 -17.53 21.81 -7.09
N LEU A 136 -17.48 20.54 -7.52
CA LEU A 136 -16.49 19.54 -7.09
C LEU A 136 -15.50 19.18 -8.21
N SER A 137 -15.20 20.13 -9.10
CA SER A 137 -14.26 19.92 -10.22
C SER A 137 -12.84 19.52 -9.77
N PHE A 138 -12.47 19.84 -8.53
CA PHE A 138 -11.19 19.48 -7.90
C PHE A 138 -11.14 18.06 -7.32
N VAL A 139 -12.27 17.32 -7.29
CA VAL A 139 -12.33 15.96 -6.73
C VAL A 139 -12.08 14.94 -7.84
N THR A 140 -11.11 14.05 -7.63
CA THR A 140 -10.88 12.86 -8.46
C THR A 140 -11.82 11.75 -8.01
N VAL A 141 -12.51 11.08 -8.96
CA VAL A 141 -13.40 9.96 -8.67
C VAL A 141 -12.83 8.68 -9.27
N ASN A 142 -12.59 7.70 -8.42
CA ASN A 142 -12.01 6.39 -8.76
C ASN A 142 -12.99 5.25 -8.45
N HIS A 143 -12.82 4.15 -9.15
CA HIS A 143 -13.55 2.91 -8.94
C HIS A 143 -12.59 1.82 -8.45
N VAL A 144 -13.00 1.08 -7.42
CA VAL A 144 -12.31 -0.12 -6.95
C VAL A 144 -13.36 -1.20 -6.71
N SER A 145 -13.29 -2.32 -7.43
CA SER A 145 -14.33 -3.35 -7.36
C SER A 145 -14.51 -3.90 -5.96
N ILE A 146 -15.75 -4.02 -5.48
CA ILE A 146 -16.05 -4.66 -4.18
C ILE A 146 -15.59 -6.13 -4.13
N ALA A 147 -15.37 -6.76 -5.29
CA ALA A 147 -14.83 -8.11 -5.37
C ALA A 147 -13.43 -8.23 -4.74
N LEU A 148 -12.67 -7.13 -4.65
CA LEU A 148 -11.37 -7.11 -3.99
C LEU A 148 -11.42 -7.55 -2.53
N ARG A 149 -12.57 -7.39 -1.84
CA ARG A 149 -12.79 -7.91 -0.48
C ARG A 149 -12.68 -9.44 -0.39
N HIS A 150 -12.86 -10.14 -1.49
CA HIS A 150 -12.81 -11.59 -1.52
C HIS A 150 -11.37 -12.02 -1.83
N ASN A 151 -10.63 -12.35 -0.78
CA ASN A 151 -9.23 -12.82 -0.82
C ASN A 151 -8.24 -11.79 -1.41
N PRO A 152 -8.01 -10.64 -0.75
CA PRO A 152 -7.07 -9.61 -1.21
C PRO A 152 -5.66 -10.13 -1.49
N HIS A 153 -5.20 -11.10 -0.70
CA HIS A 153 -3.88 -11.75 -0.82
C HIS A 153 -3.74 -12.63 -2.08
N HIS A 154 -4.83 -12.93 -2.79
CA HIS A 154 -4.79 -13.60 -4.10
C HIS A 154 -5.04 -12.62 -5.26
N ASN A 155 -5.30 -11.36 -4.97
CA ASN A 155 -5.49 -10.38 -6.02
C ASN A 155 -4.14 -10.01 -6.65
N ARG A 156 -3.97 -10.35 -7.93
CA ARG A 156 -2.72 -10.12 -8.68
C ARG A 156 -2.22 -8.67 -8.62
N GLU A 157 -3.11 -7.68 -8.60
CA GLU A 157 -2.72 -6.27 -8.52
C GLU A 157 -2.17 -5.94 -7.12
N ILE A 158 -2.86 -6.39 -6.07
CA ILE A 158 -2.37 -6.27 -4.69
C ILE A 158 -1.05 -7.00 -4.53
N CYS A 159 -0.93 -8.26 -4.95
CA CYS A 159 0.33 -9.02 -4.91
C CYS A 159 1.45 -8.24 -5.61
N ARG A 160 1.23 -7.74 -6.83
CA ARG A 160 2.23 -6.95 -7.57
C ARG A 160 2.69 -5.70 -6.81
N LEU A 161 1.78 -5.04 -6.09
CA LEU A 161 2.12 -3.88 -5.27
C LEU A 161 2.87 -4.29 -4.01
N ILE A 162 2.50 -5.40 -3.38
CA ILE A 162 3.24 -5.96 -2.25
C ILE A 162 4.66 -6.30 -2.68
N ASP A 163 4.83 -7.00 -3.81
CA ASP A 163 6.13 -7.31 -4.40
C ASP A 163 6.93 -6.03 -4.52
N SER A 164 6.38 -5.01 -5.17
CA SER A 164 7.13 -3.76 -5.38
C SER A 164 7.60 -3.10 -4.07
N VAL A 165 6.87 -3.27 -2.95
CA VAL A 165 7.25 -2.74 -1.63
C VAL A 165 8.26 -3.65 -0.93
N SER A 166 8.10 -4.98 -0.99
CA SER A 166 9.07 -5.97 -0.49
C SER A 166 10.42 -5.86 -1.20
N LEU A 167 10.42 -5.30 -2.41
CA LEU A 167 11.58 -5.11 -3.26
C LEU A 167 12.27 -3.76 -3.10
N VAL A 168 11.66 -2.82 -2.38
CA VAL A 168 12.39 -1.60 -2.01
C VAL A 168 13.30 -1.93 -0.83
N PRO A 169 14.58 -1.50 -0.85
CA PRO A 169 15.50 -1.77 0.23
C PRO A 169 14.89 -1.43 1.59
N ALA A 170 15.01 -2.35 2.54
CA ALA A 170 14.56 -2.18 3.91
C ALA A 170 15.29 -0.98 4.53
N HIS A 171 14.67 0.19 4.43
CA HIS A 171 14.86 1.26 5.40
C HIS A 171 13.99 0.87 6.60
N PRO A 172 14.55 0.32 7.69
CA PRO A 172 13.80 -0.41 8.70
C PRO A 172 12.70 0.44 9.36
N THR A 173 12.86 1.76 9.36
CA THR A 173 11.87 2.72 9.88
C THR A 173 10.88 3.22 8.83
N PHE A 174 11.26 3.24 7.56
CA PHE A 174 10.45 3.79 6.47
C PHE A 174 9.27 2.86 6.15
N PHE A 175 9.57 1.61 5.77
CA PHE A 175 8.56 0.65 5.36
C PHE A 175 7.88 -0.02 6.55
N ALA A 176 8.49 -0.05 7.74
CA ALA A 176 7.83 -0.59 8.93
C ALA A 176 6.53 0.14 9.25
N SER A 177 6.43 1.44 8.98
CA SER A 177 5.17 2.19 9.18
C SER A 177 4.08 1.75 8.20
N ILE A 178 4.44 1.53 6.93
CA ILE A 178 3.56 1.02 5.86
C ILE A 178 3.11 -0.40 6.21
N TRP A 179 4.06 -1.27 6.56
CA TRP A 179 3.79 -2.65 6.93
C TRP A 179 3.00 -2.76 8.23
N HIS A 180 3.25 -1.93 9.24
CA HIS A 180 2.40 -1.89 10.44
C HIS A 180 0.95 -1.52 10.11
N HIS A 181 0.71 -0.56 9.21
CA HIS A 181 -0.66 -0.24 8.77
C HIS A 181 -1.30 -1.41 8.01
N ILE A 182 -0.54 -2.06 7.12
CA ILE A 182 -1.00 -3.23 6.37
C ILE A 182 -1.33 -4.37 7.34
N TYR A 183 -0.47 -4.66 8.32
CA TYR A 183 -0.68 -5.70 9.33
C TYR A 183 -1.87 -5.39 10.21
N SER A 184 -2.02 -4.16 10.69
CA SER A 184 -3.18 -3.81 11.51
C SER A 184 -4.49 -4.00 10.75
N VAL A 185 -4.50 -3.74 9.43
CA VAL A 185 -5.68 -3.93 8.60
C VAL A 185 -5.91 -5.41 8.26
N TRP A 186 -4.89 -6.12 7.80
CA TRP A 186 -5.03 -7.51 7.37
C TRP A 186 -5.20 -8.50 8.51
N ILE A 187 -4.60 -8.26 9.69
CA ILE A 187 -4.83 -9.12 10.87
C ILE A 187 -6.32 -9.09 11.24
N HIS A 188 -6.96 -7.93 11.22
CA HIS A 188 -8.40 -7.83 11.49
C HIS A 188 -9.28 -8.55 10.46
N ASP A 189 -8.86 -8.60 9.20
CA ASP A 189 -9.56 -9.35 8.14
C ASP A 189 -9.25 -10.85 8.16
N TRP A 190 -8.04 -11.23 8.60
CA TRP A 190 -7.52 -12.61 8.61
C TRP A 190 -7.82 -13.37 9.90
N GLU A 191 -8.17 -12.69 11.00
CA GLU A 191 -8.63 -13.24 12.30
C GLU A 191 -9.81 -14.24 12.20
N ARG A 192 -10.31 -14.53 10.99
CA ARG A 192 -11.34 -15.52 10.70
C ARG A 192 -10.85 -16.75 9.92
N LYS A 193 -9.58 -16.81 9.50
CA LYS A 193 -9.04 -17.87 8.62
C LYS A 193 -7.67 -18.45 9.01
N GLY A 194 -6.84 -17.74 9.76
CA GLY A 194 -5.49 -18.21 10.10
C GLY A 194 -4.68 -17.22 10.94
N ASP A 195 -3.37 -17.43 11.05
CA ASP A 195 -2.43 -16.48 11.68
C ASP A 195 -1.61 -15.66 10.65
N LEU A 196 -0.84 -14.69 11.15
CA LEU A 196 -0.02 -13.81 10.28
C LEU A 196 1.03 -14.60 9.50
N LEU A 197 1.58 -15.67 10.09
CA LEU A 197 2.59 -16.49 9.43
C LEU A 197 1.96 -17.22 8.23
N GLU A 198 0.78 -17.80 8.41
CA GLU A 198 0.02 -18.47 7.33
C GLU A 198 -0.35 -17.50 6.19
N LEU A 199 -0.73 -16.25 6.51
CA LEU A 199 -0.96 -15.22 5.49
C LEU A 199 0.31 -14.92 4.68
N PHE A 200 1.46 -14.88 5.35
CA PHE A 200 2.75 -14.64 4.70
C PHE A 200 3.22 -15.82 3.88
N GLU A 201 3.00 -17.05 4.34
CA GLU A 201 3.26 -18.24 3.54
C GLU A 201 2.40 -18.25 2.27
N ASP A 202 1.09 -17.94 2.38
CA ASP A 202 0.20 -17.89 1.22
C ASP A 202 0.52 -16.74 0.26
N LEU A 203 0.92 -15.58 0.79
CA LEU A 203 1.45 -14.48 0.00
C LEU A 203 2.76 -14.88 -0.70
N SER A 204 3.69 -15.53 0.00
CA SER A 204 4.97 -16.00 -0.56
C SER A 204 4.79 -17.09 -1.61
N ARG A 205 3.69 -17.85 -1.58
CA ARG A 205 3.32 -18.82 -2.64
C ARG A 205 2.75 -18.15 -3.89
N THR A 206 2.16 -16.96 -3.76
CA THR A 206 1.41 -16.30 -4.84
C THR A 206 2.13 -15.09 -5.42
N SER A 207 3.00 -14.51 -4.62
CA SER A 207 4.01 -13.53 -5.01
C SER A 207 5.31 -14.22 -5.36
N ARG A 208 5.99 -13.72 -6.38
CA ARG A 208 7.32 -14.22 -6.77
C ARG A 208 8.44 -13.72 -5.87
N TYR A 209 8.18 -12.75 -4.99
CA TYR A 209 9.22 -11.91 -4.39
C TYR A 209 8.94 -11.49 -2.94
N ILE A 210 7.83 -11.90 -2.34
CA ILE A 210 7.58 -11.72 -0.90
C ILE A 210 8.45 -12.71 -0.14
N ILE A 211 9.23 -12.18 0.81
CA ILE A 211 10.04 -13.00 1.71
C ILE A 211 9.17 -13.43 2.89
N SER A 212 9.12 -14.72 3.14
CA SER A 212 8.26 -15.34 4.16
C SER A 212 8.72 -15.10 5.59
N SER A 213 10.01 -14.86 5.84
CA SER A 213 10.54 -15.04 7.19
C SER A 213 10.06 -13.97 8.16
N LEU A 214 9.81 -12.72 7.70
CA LEU A 214 9.48 -11.56 8.55
C LEU A 214 10.37 -11.43 9.81
N LYS A 215 11.52 -12.12 9.84
CA LYS A 215 12.38 -12.12 11.00
C LYS A 215 13.08 -10.78 11.02
N ALA A 216 13.16 -10.21 12.22
CA ALA A 216 13.93 -8.99 12.39
C ALA A 216 15.39 -9.28 11.97
N PRO A 217 16.03 -8.40 11.18
CA PRO A 217 17.42 -8.59 10.78
C PRO A 217 18.33 -8.60 12.02
N SER A 218 19.25 -9.56 12.07
CA SER A 218 20.30 -9.59 13.11
C SER A 218 21.25 -8.41 12.94
N ASN A 219 22.06 -8.10 13.96
CA ASN A 219 23.06 -7.03 13.83
C ASN A 219 24.08 -7.35 12.73
N GLU A 220 24.51 -8.61 12.63
CA GLU A 220 25.43 -9.08 11.60
C GLU A 220 24.82 -8.91 10.20
N THR A 221 23.53 -9.20 10.06
CA THR A 221 22.78 -9.01 8.81
C THR A 221 22.72 -7.54 8.43
N ASN A 222 22.43 -6.66 9.39
CA ASN A 222 22.39 -5.22 9.17
C ASN A 222 23.76 -4.67 8.76
N ASP A 223 24.84 -5.13 9.42
CA ASP A 223 26.21 -4.72 9.11
C ASP A 223 26.63 -5.17 7.70
N LEU A 224 26.29 -6.40 7.30
CA LEU A 224 26.53 -6.91 5.95
C LEU A 224 25.77 -6.08 4.90
N VAL A 225 24.48 -5.84 5.11
CA VAL A 225 23.64 -5.05 4.20
C VAL A 225 24.19 -3.63 4.08
N TRP A 226 24.64 -3.03 5.19
CA TRP A 226 25.27 -1.71 5.19
C TRP A 226 26.56 -1.71 4.35
N LEU A 227 27.44 -2.69 4.57
CA LEU A 227 28.69 -2.84 3.82
C LEU A 227 28.45 -2.99 2.31
N LEU A 228 27.49 -3.82 1.91
CA LEU A 228 27.13 -4.05 0.51
C LEU A 228 26.61 -2.77 -0.15
N ASN A 229 25.73 -2.04 0.52
CA ASN A 229 25.20 -0.77 0.01
C ASN A 229 26.29 0.30 -0.13
N GLU A 230 27.21 0.43 0.84
CA GLU A 230 28.35 1.34 0.77
C GLU A 230 29.31 0.99 -0.38
N THR A 231 29.55 -0.31 -0.56
CA THR A 231 30.45 -0.82 -1.60
C THR A 231 29.91 -0.57 -3.00
N MET A 232 28.63 -0.87 -3.22
CA MET A 232 28.00 -0.78 -4.55
C MET A 232 27.56 0.63 -4.94
N LYS A 233 27.65 1.59 -4.02
CA LYS A 233 27.44 3.04 -4.26
C LYS A 233 26.12 3.35 -4.99
N GLY A 234 25.05 2.63 -4.63
CA GLY A 234 23.71 2.81 -5.20
C GLY A 234 23.52 2.32 -6.64
N LYS A 235 24.47 1.56 -7.20
CA LYS A 235 24.26 0.84 -8.47
C LYS A 235 23.41 -0.41 -8.26
N LEU A 236 23.65 -1.11 -7.15
CA LEU A 236 22.79 -2.12 -6.56
C LEU A 236 22.36 -1.66 -5.17
N HIS A 237 21.22 -2.17 -4.72
CA HIS A 237 20.73 -1.97 -3.37
C HIS A 237 20.36 -3.29 -2.71
N PHE A 238 20.62 -3.35 -1.42
CA PHE A 238 20.53 -4.58 -0.63
C PHE A 238 19.62 -4.39 0.57
N ALA A 239 18.85 -5.43 0.87
CA ALA A 239 18.03 -5.55 2.07
C ALA A 239 17.90 -7.01 2.50
N ALA A 240 17.67 -7.26 3.79
CA ALA A 240 17.54 -8.62 4.29
C ALA A 240 16.66 -8.72 5.54
N ASP A 241 16.07 -9.89 5.77
CA ASP A 241 15.20 -10.22 6.90
C ASP A 241 15.78 -11.35 7.80
N SER A 242 17.10 -11.37 7.99
CA SER A 242 17.90 -12.44 8.64
C SER A 242 18.00 -13.77 7.91
N GLU A 243 17.08 -14.11 7.00
CA GLU A 243 17.15 -15.38 6.26
C GLU A 243 17.42 -15.15 4.78
N THR A 244 16.83 -14.12 4.19
CA THR A 244 16.93 -13.84 2.76
C THR A 244 17.57 -12.49 2.53
N LEU A 245 18.55 -12.44 1.63
CA LEU A 245 19.07 -11.21 1.05
C LEU A 245 18.31 -10.93 -0.25
N VAL A 246 17.83 -9.71 -0.41
CA VAL A 246 17.25 -9.21 -1.66
C VAL A 246 18.21 -8.22 -2.28
N VAL A 247 18.56 -8.49 -3.53
CA VAL A 247 19.38 -7.62 -4.37
C VAL A 247 18.50 -6.97 -5.42
N THR A 248 18.57 -5.64 -5.51
CA THR A 248 17.80 -4.86 -6.50
C THR A 248 18.70 -3.91 -7.29
N GLY A 249 18.34 -3.68 -8.56
CA GLY A 249 18.93 -2.59 -9.35
C GLY A 249 18.31 -1.24 -9.00
N ARG A 250 18.97 -0.15 -9.43
CA ARG A 250 18.51 1.27 -9.39
C ARG A 250 17.19 1.52 -8.65
N GLN A 251 17.26 1.78 -7.35
CA GLN A 251 16.12 2.17 -6.50
C GLN A 251 14.91 1.20 -6.53
N GLY A 252 15.13 -0.11 -6.73
CA GLY A 252 14.05 -1.12 -6.71
C GLY A 252 13.14 -1.12 -7.96
N ARG A 253 13.50 -0.38 -9.03
CA ARG A 253 12.60 -0.15 -10.19
C ARG A 253 13.00 -0.87 -11.47
N THR A 254 14.20 -1.41 -11.57
CA THR A 254 14.66 -2.10 -12.78
C THR A 254 15.53 -3.29 -12.45
N LEU A 255 15.33 -4.36 -13.23
CA LEU A 255 15.74 -5.74 -13.06
C LEU A 255 14.92 -6.47 -11.99
N VAL A 256 14.46 -7.66 -12.38
CA VAL A 256 13.79 -8.62 -11.51
C VAL A 256 14.67 -8.78 -10.28
N PRO A 257 14.13 -8.52 -9.08
CA PRO A 257 14.88 -8.68 -7.85
C PRO A 257 15.32 -10.11 -7.69
N LEU A 258 16.49 -10.27 -7.10
CA LEU A 258 17.10 -11.56 -6.88
C LEU A 258 17.04 -11.86 -5.38
N PRO A 259 16.07 -12.66 -4.92
CA PRO A 259 16.07 -13.20 -3.56
C PRO A 259 17.08 -14.34 -3.46
N VAL A 260 17.91 -14.30 -2.42
CA VAL A 260 18.92 -15.31 -2.14
C VAL A 260 18.86 -15.67 -0.67
N LEU A 261 18.69 -16.96 -0.37
CA LEU A 261 18.78 -17.44 1.01
C LEU A 261 20.23 -17.26 1.48
N MET A 262 20.43 -16.53 2.59
CA MET A 262 21.77 -16.27 3.10
C MET A 262 22.51 -17.56 3.47
N SER A 263 21.77 -18.59 3.89
CA SER A 263 22.30 -19.94 4.16
C SER A 263 22.72 -20.72 2.92
N ALA A 264 22.26 -20.32 1.72
CA ALA A 264 22.66 -20.93 0.46
C ALA A 264 23.97 -20.33 -0.10
N VAL A 265 24.39 -19.17 0.41
CA VAL A 265 25.63 -18.51 0.00
C VAL A 265 26.77 -19.03 0.84
N ASP A 266 27.84 -19.50 0.18
CA ASP A 266 29.03 -19.99 0.86
C ASP A 266 29.62 -18.92 1.81
N ASP A 267 29.95 -19.28 3.05
CA ASP A 267 30.53 -18.37 4.05
C ASP A 267 31.78 -17.61 3.53
N GLY A 268 32.53 -18.23 2.60
CA GLY A 268 33.69 -17.63 1.95
C GLY A 268 33.36 -16.45 1.03
N PHE A 269 32.18 -16.44 0.41
CA PHE A 269 31.75 -15.39 -0.51
C PHE A 269 31.68 -14.02 0.18
N TRP A 270 31.11 -13.97 1.39
CA TRP A 270 30.95 -12.72 2.13
C TRP A 270 32.27 -12.07 2.54
N ASN A 271 33.37 -12.84 2.56
CA ASN A 271 34.69 -12.35 2.90
C ASN A 271 35.44 -11.75 1.70
N ASP A 272 35.07 -12.10 0.46
CA ASP A 272 35.76 -11.69 -0.77
C ASP A 272 34.80 -11.57 -1.96
N PHE A 273 33.70 -10.82 -1.79
CA PHE A 273 32.72 -10.63 -2.84
C PHE A 273 33.16 -9.60 -3.89
N PRO A 274 32.74 -9.74 -5.16
CA PRO A 274 33.10 -8.81 -6.23
C PRO A 274 32.69 -7.37 -5.90
N GLN A 275 33.55 -6.41 -6.23
CA GLN A 275 33.31 -4.98 -5.97
C GLN A 275 32.66 -4.29 -7.19
N ASP A 276 32.74 -4.89 -8.38
CA ASP A 276 31.96 -4.46 -9.53
C ASP A 276 30.51 -4.97 -9.38
N PRO A 277 29.48 -4.12 -9.56
CA PRO A 277 28.10 -4.53 -9.35
C PRO A 277 27.60 -5.60 -10.32
N TRP A 278 28.11 -5.66 -11.56
CA TRP A 278 27.66 -6.67 -12.52
C TRP A 278 28.32 -8.01 -12.23
N GLU A 279 29.61 -8.00 -11.88
CA GLU A 279 30.30 -9.21 -11.41
C GLU A 279 29.67 -9.74 -10.11
N PHE A 280 29.26 -8.85 -9.21
CA PHE A 280 28.53 -9.25 -8.01
C PHE A 280 27.17 -9.86 -8.37
N TRP A 281 26.41 -9.22 -9.25
CA TRP A 281 25.10 -9.69 -9.68
C TRP A 281 25.17 -11.09 -10.30
N ASP A 282 26.16 -11.34 -11.17
CA ASP A 282 26.36 -12.64 -11.80
C ASP A 282 26.78 -13.70 -10.78
N ALA A 283 27.68 -13.34 -9.85
CA ALA A 283 28.17 -14.27 -8.83
C ALA A 283 27.08 -14.63 -7.80
N ILE A 284 26.34 -13.64 -7.31
CA ILE A 284 25.25 -13.86 -6.35
C ILE A 284 24.04 -14.54 -7.03
N GLY A 285 23.86 -14.31 -8.34
CA GLY A 285 22.85 -14.98 -9.18
C GLY A 285 22.98 -16.49 -9.22
N GLY A 286 24.20 -17.02 -9.10
CA GLY A 286 24.45 -18.46 -9.01
C GLY A 286 23.91 -19.14 -7.74
N PHE A 287 23.51 -18.35 -6.73
CA PHE A 287 22.87 -18.82 -5.49
C PHE A 287 21.37 -18.47 -5.44
N GLY A 288 20.83 -17.85 -6.51
CA GLY A 288 19.41 -17.57 -6.62
C GLY A 288 18.60 -18.85 -6.53
N ILE A 289 17.36 -18.73 -6.06
CA ILE A 289 16.42 -19.84 -6.09
C ILE A 289 16.08 -20.09 -7.57
N ASP A 290 16.66 -21.13 -8.17
CA ASP A 290 16.17 -21.70 -9.42
C ASP A 290 14.76 -22.24 -9.14
N GLU A 291 13.73 -21.45 -9.46
CA GLU A 291 12.46 -22.04 -9.82
C GLU A 291 12.55 -22.38 -11.30
N ASP A 292 12.97 -23.62 -11.58
CA ASP A 292 12.43 -24.35 -12.70
C ASP A 292 10.92 -24.06 -12.71
N CYS A 293 10.48 -23.23 -13.65
CA CYS A 293 9.08 -23.17 -14.03
C CYS A 293 8.79 -24.53 -14.67
N ASP A 294 8.55 -25.54 -13.84
CA ASP A 294 7.82 -26.73 -14.25
C ASP A 294 6.44 -26.21 -14.71
N ASP A 295 6.35 -25.91 -16.01
CA ASP A 295 5.12 -25.82 -16.79
C ASP A 295 4.46 -27.22 -16.86
N GLU A 296 4.30 -27.89 -15.71
CA GLU A 296 3.50 -29.09 -15.57
C GLU A 296 2.25 -28.77 -14.74
N TYR A 297 1.09 -29.13 -15.30
CA TYR A 297 -0.30 -29.00 -14.82
C TYR A 297 -1.02 -27.69 -15.22
N TYR A 298 -1.78 -27.61 -16.32
CA TYR A 298 -2.70 -28.59 -16.92
C TYR A 298 -2.74 -28.44 -18.45
N ASP A 299 -2.01 -29.31 -19.15
CA ASP A 299 -2.50 -29.89 -20.41
C ASP A 299 -3.16 -31.22 -20.05
N SER A 300 -4.46 -31.17 -19.77
CA SER A 300 -5.34 -32.30 -20.05
C SER A 300 -6.56 -31.75 -20.77
N VAL A 301 -6.45 -31.74 -22.09
CA VAL A 301 -7.59 -31.83 -22.98
C VAL A 301 -8.00 -33.30 -22.99
N ASP A 302 -9.18 -33.59 -22.45
CA ASP A 302 -10.28 -34.25 -23.18
C ASP A 302 -11.62 -34.00 -22.46
#